data_AF-V4MSW6-F1
#
_entry.id   AF-V4MSW6-F1
#
_cell.length_a   1.000
_cell.length_b   1.000
_cell.length_c   1.000
_cell.angle_alpha   90.00
_cell.angle_beta   90.00
_cell.angle_gamma   90.00
#
_symmetry.space_group_name_H-M   'P 1'
#
loop_
_entity.id
_entity.type
_entity.pdbx_description
1 polymer ?
#
loop_
_entity_poly.entity_id
_entity_poly.type
_entity_poly.pdbx_seq_one_letter_code
_entity_poly.pdbx_strand_id
1 'polypeptide(L)' 'MKAWVICLMLISIVLMAGPSSSEDGRKFLKPGLLNPCSRPNPPVGCHPPGSEGKPKEEVNEHKPGCSKINRCRSGDHP' A
#
# COMPACT_ATOMS: atom_id res chain seq x y z
N MET A 1 -49.49 28.97 -6.02
CA MET A 1 -48.05 29.33 -5.90
C MET A 1 -47.48 29.12 -4.49
N LYS A 2 -48.07 29.64 -3.40
CA LYS A 2 -47.47 29.54 -2.04
C LYS A 2 -47.39 28.11 -1.49
N ALA A 3 -48.44 27.31 -1.66
CA ALA A 3 -48.47 25.92 -1.19
C ALA A 3 -47.44 25.02 -1.88
N TRP A 4 -47.13 25.30 -3.16
CA TRP A 4 -46.15 24.54 -3.93
C TRP A 4 -44.72 24.82 -3.46
N VAL A 5 -44.42 26.07 -3.11
CA VAL A 5 -43.12 26.46 -2.54
C VAL A 5 -42.89 25.80 -1.18
N ILE A 6 -43.93 25.75 -0.34
CA ILE A 6 -43.87 25.07 0.96
C ILE A 6 -43.63 23.56 0.76
N CYS A 7 -44.30 22.95 -0.21
CA CYS A 7 -44.12 21.54 -0.55
C CYS A 7 -42.67 21.22 -0.99
N LEU A 8 -42.09 22.05 -1.86
CA LEU A 8 -40.70 21.88 -2.32
C LEU A 8 -39.66 22.08 -1.21
N MET A 9 -39.91 23.01 -0.29
CA MET A 9 -39.06 23.21 0.89
C MET A 9 -39.04 21.98 1.80
N LEU A 10 -40.21 21.39 2.07
CA LEU A 10 -40.30 20.17 2.90
C LEU A 10 -39.58 18.98 2.26
N ILE A 11 -39.71 18.80 0.95
CA ILE A 11 -38.99 17.74 0.21
C ILE A 11 -37.47 17.92 0.32
N SER A 12 -36.98 19.16 0.21
CA SER A 12 -35.55 19.47 0.30
C SER A 12 -34.97 19.17 1.68
N ILE A 13 -35.72 19.48 2.74
CA ILE A 13 -35.34 19.17 4.13
C ILE A 13 -35.30 17.65 4.35
N VAL A 14 -36.30 16.92 3.86
CA VAL A 14 -36.34 15.45 3.97
C VAL A 14 -35.22 14.78 3.19
N LEU A 15 -34.81 15.32 2.04
CA LEU A 15 -33.68 14.80 1.26
C LEU A 15 -32.32 15.03 1.95
N MET A 16 -32.16 16.15 2.66
CA MET A 16 -30.94 16.48 3.40
C MET A 16 -30.88 15.80 4.78
N ALA A 17 -32.03 15.58 5.42
CA ALA A 17 -32.16 14.96 6.74
C ALA A 17 -32.45 13.45 6.68
N GLY A 18 -32.79 12.93 5.51
CA GLY A 18 -32.74 11.49 5.25
C GLY A 18 -31.33 10.99 5.58
N PRO A 19 -31.19 9.73 6.03
CA PRO A 19 -29.89 9.20 6.41
C PRO A 19 -28.95 9.42 5.23
N SER A 20 -28.04 10.39 5.37
CA SER A 20 -26.95 10.52 4.45
C SER A 20 -26.34 9.14 4.45
N SER A 21 -26.43 8.40 3.34
CA SER A 21 -25.82 7.07 3.21
C SER A 21 -24.29 7.16 3.24
N SER A 22 -23.74 8.19 3.90
CA SER A 22 -22.43 8.21 4.53
C SER A 22 -22.36 7.31 5.77
N GLU A 23 -23.49 6.75 6.24
CA GLU A 23 -23.52 5.65 7.21
C GLU A 23 -23.38 4.25 6.59
N ASP A 24 -23.31 4.12 5.26
CA ASP A 24 -22.87 2.86 4.63
C ASP A 24 -21.34 2.84 4.62
N GLY A 25 -20.80 2.63 5.82
CA GLY A 25 -19.42 2.29 6.15
C GLY A 25 -18.37 2.84 5.22
N ARG A 26 -17.63 3.87 5.64
CA ARG A 26 -16.34 4.28 5.04
C ARG A 26 -15.71 3.05 4.42
N LYS A 27 -15.81 2.94 3.09
CA LYS A 27 -15.32 1.76 2.36
C LYS A 27 -13.82 1.95 2.33
N PHE A 28 -13.19 1.69 3.47
CA PHE A 28 -11.76 1.71 3.61
C PHE A 28 -11.29 0.71 2.57
N LEU A 29 -10.54 1.21 1.59
CA LEU A 29 -9.85 0.36 0.64
C LEU A 29 -9.13 -0.69 1.48
N LYS A 30 -9.33 -1.97 1.17
CA LYS A 30 -8.65 -3.04 1.89
C LYS A 30 -7.17 -2.66 2.00
N PRO A 31 -6.52 -2.78 3.17
CA PRO A 31 -5.15 -2.29 3.37
C PRO A 31 -4.16 -2.75 2.27
N GLY A 32 -4.38 -3.92 1.68
CA GLY A 32 -3.58 -4.46 0.58
C GLY A 32 -3.86 -3.90 -0.83
N LEU A 33 -4.81 -2.98 -1.02
CA LEU A 33 -5.01 -2.29 -2.31
C LEU A 33 -3.98 -1.19 -2.55
N LEU A 34 -3.66 -0.45 -1.47
CA LEU A 34 -2.76 0.71 -1.51
C LEU A 34 -1.30 0.28 -1.56
N ASN A 35 -0.95 -0.83 -0.88
CA ASN A 35 0.38 -1.41 -0.96
C ASN A 35 0.46 -2.44 -2.09
N PRO A 36 1.15 -2.15 -3.22
CA PRO A 36 1.29 -3.08 -4.32
C PRO A 36 2.00 -4.39 -3.93
N CYS A 37 2.87 -4.37 -2.91
CA CYS A 37 3.56 -5.55 -2.42
C CYS A 37 2.66 -6.48 -1.59
N SER A 38 1.51 -6.01 -1.12
CA SER A 38 0.54 -6.82 -0.36
C SER A 38 -0.48 -7.54 -1.26
N ARG A 39 -0.33 -7.44 -2.58
CA ARG A 39 -1.22 -8.08 -3.56
C ARG A 39 -0.83 -9.56 -3.76
N PRO A 40 -1.78 -10.43 -4.18
CA PRO A 40 -1.47 -11.84 -4.47
C PRO A 40 -0.38 -12.04 -5.53
N ASN A 41 -0.22 -11.08 -6.44
CA ASN A 41 0.84 -11.06 -7.44
C ASN A 41 1.63 -9.74 -7.34
N PRO A 42 2.63 -9.65 -6.44
CA PRO A 42 3.38 -8.42 -6.20
C PRO A 42 4.41 -8.16 -7.31
N PRO A 43 4.76 -6.89 -7.58
CA PRO A 43 5.79 -6.56 -8.55
C PRO A 43 7.19 -7.03 -8.10
N VAL A 44 8.09 -7.18 -9.07
CA VAL A 44 9.49 -7.56 -8.83
C VAL A 44 10.16 -6.52 -7.92
N GLY A 45 10.81 -6.99 -6.85
CA GLY A 45 11.50 -6.14 -5.87
C GLY A 45 10.75 -5.94 -4.55
N CYS A 46 9.53 -6.47 -4.42
CA CYS A 46 8.88 -6.58 -3.12
C CYS A 46 9.60 -7.60 -2.22
N HIS A 47 9.72 -7.27 -0.94
CA HIS A 47 10.24 -8.18 0.07
C HIS A 47 9.27 -9.37 0.25
N PRO A 48 9.77 -10.61 0.36
CA PRO A 48 8.91 -11.75 0.61
C PRO A 48 8.17 -11.59 1.95
N PRO A 49 6.92 -12.07 2.07
CA PRO A 49 6.17 -11.97 3.31
C PRO A 49 6.95 -12.61 4.48
N GLY A 50 7.05 -11.91 5.61
CA GLY A 50 7.82 -12.37 6.78
C GLY A 50 9.32 -12.00 6.78
N SER A 51 9.78 -11.21 5.82
CA SER A 51 11.17 -10.69 5.79
C SER A 51 11.32 -9.28 6.38
N GLU A 52 10.31 -8.78 7.08
CA GLU A 52 10.37 -7.49 7.77
C GLU A 52 11.54 -7.46 8.76
N GLY A 53 12.48 -6.53 8.57
CA GLY A 53 13.68 -6.39 9.39
C GLY A 53 14.82 -7.38 9.06
N LYS A 54 14.66 -8.25 8.07
CA LYS A 54 15.75 -9.12 7.59
C LYS A 54 16.57 -8.43 6.50
N PRO A 55 17.90 -8.64 6.44
CA PRO A 55 18.71 -8.24 5.30
C PRO A 55 18.15 -8.86 4.02
N LYS A 56 18.27 -8.11 2.91
CA LYS A 56 17.86 -8.59 1.60
C LYS A 56 18.63 -9.87 1.27
N GLU A 57 17.90 -10.94 0.98
CA GLU A 57 18.52 -12.20 0.58
C GLU A 57 19.18 -12.01 -0.80
N GLU A 58 20.46 -12.32 -0.88
CA GLU A 58 21.17 -12.29 -2.16
C GLU A 58 20.68 -13.45 -3.03
N VAL A 59 20.30 -13.14 -4.27
CA VAL A 59 19.81 -14.18 -5.22
C VAL A 59 20.92 -15.19 -5.57
N ASN A 60 22.18 -14.75 -5.52
CA ASN A 60 23.35 -15.59 -5.77
C ASN A 60 24.38 -15.30 -4.69
N GLU A 61 25.15 -16.31 -4.29
CA GLU A 61 26.32 -16.14 -3.45
C GLU A 61 27.36 -15.29 -4.21
N HIS A 62 27.46 -14.00 -3.89
CA HIS A 62 28.48 -13.15 -4.47
C HIS A 62 29.75 -13.22 -3.62
N LYS A 63 30.82 -13.80 -4.16
CA LYS A 63 32.16 -13.70 -3.57
C LYS A 63 32.82 -12.44 -4.11
N PRO A 64 32.83 -11.32 -3.36
CA PRO A 64 33.51 -10.13 -3.84
C PRO A 64 35.00 -10.42 -3.97
N GLY A 65 35.57 -10.04 -5.11
CA GLY A 65 37.02 -10.16 -5.32
C GLY A 65 37.81 -9.19 -4.45
N CYS A 66 39.13 -9.28 -4.54
CA CYS A 66 40.05 -8.37 -3.85
C CYS A 66 39.78 -6.93 -4.27
N SER A 67 39.50 -6.05 -3.30
CA SER A 67 39.37 -4.61 -3.53
C SER A 67 40.04 -3.82 -2.43
N LYS A 68 40.13 -2.50 -2.58
CA LYS A 68 40.67 -1.62 -1.53
C LYS A 68 39.89 -1.74 -0.21
N ILE A 69 38.60 -2.06 -0.30
CA ILE A 69 37.69 -2.31 0.82
C ILE A 69 37.80 -3.76 1.29
N ASN A 70 37.79 -4.71 0.35
CA ASN A 70 37.88 -6.15 0.60
C ASN A 70 39.32 -6.63 0.35
N ARG A 71 40.23 -6.29 1.27
CA ARG A 71 41.64 -6.65 1.12
C ARG A 71 41.83 -8.16 1.16
N CYS A 72 42.61 -8.68 0.22
CA CYS A 72 43.01 -10.08 0.24
C CYS A 72 44.17 -10.32 1.19
N ARG A 73 44.25 -11.54 1.74
CA ARG A 73 45.45 -11.97 2.48
C ARG A 73 46.60 -12.06 1.48
N SER A 74 47.74 -11.47 1.83
CA SER A 74 48.98 -11.58 1.07
C SER A 74 49.37 -13.06 0.97
N GLY A 75 49.04 -13.70 -0.16
CA GLY A 75 49.24 -15.13 -0.38
C GLY A 75 48.28 -15.74 -1.40
N ASP A 76 47.08 -15.17 -1.55
CA ASP A 76 46.13 -15.56 -2.60
C ASP A 76 46.22 -14.54 -3.75
N HIS A 77 47.08 -14.85 -4.72
CA HIS A 77 47.03 -14.28 -6.06
C HIS A 77 46.48 -15.38 -6.99
N PRO A 78 45.69 -15.04 -8.03
CA PRO A 78 45.26 -16.00 -9.05
C PRO A 78 46.45 -16.65 -9.77
#